data_AF-A0A7J9W8A9-F1
#
_entry.id   AF-A0A7J9W8A9-F1
#
_cell.length_a   1.000
_cell.length_b   1.000
_cell.length_c   1.000
_cell.angle_alpha   90.00
_cell.angle_beta   90.00
_cell.angle_gamma   90.00
#
_symmetry.space_group_name_H-M   'P 1'
#
loop_
_entity.id
_entity.type
_entity.pdbx_description
1 polymer ?
#
loop_
_entity_poly.entity_id
_entity_poly.type
_entity_poly.pdbx_seq_one_letter_code
_entity_poly.pdbx_strand_id
1 'polypeptide(L)'
;MLAQLTSVSDPAVAGQAEELVGLLVEFYGAGLARIVELLDEHALTPLLEDNFLASLLVLHDLHPRSTEERVLEALETVRPYLGSHAGDVEYLGLDSDNVVKLRLAGSCDGCPSSAVTVKLAIEKSIEEAAPEVTD
;
A
#
# COMPACT_ATOMS: atom_id res chain seq x y z
N MET A 1 1.66 -4.95 -20.45
CA MET A 1 2.14 -4.03 -21.51
C MET A 1 3.63 -4.23 -21.79
N LEU A 2 4.52 -4.22 -20.78
CA LEU A 2 5.95 -4.57 -20.95
C LEU A 2 6.19 -6.00 -21.47
N ALA A 3 5.46 -7.00 -20.96
CA ALA A 3 5.54 -8.38 -21.44
C ALA A 3 5.11 -8.59 -22.91
N GLN A 4 4.37 -7.64 -23.50
CA GLN A 4 3.99 -7.67 -24.92
C GLN A 4 5.02 -6.96 -25.82
N LEU A 5 5.82 -6.04 -25.27
CA LEU A 5 6.93 -5.40 -25.98
C LEU A 5 8.10 -6.37 -26.17
N THR A 6 8.40 -7.18 -25.15
CA THR A 6 9.45 -8.22 -25.20
C THR A 6 9.09 -9.42 -26.08
N SER A 7 7.81 -9.74 -26.26
CA SER A 7 7.41 -10.85 -27.15
C SER A 7 7.44 -10.50 -28.64
N VAL A 8 7.60 -9.22 -28.99
CA VAL A 8 7.58 -8.71 -30.39
C VAL A 8 8.93 -8.07 -30.79
N SER A 9 9.82 -7.78 -29.84
CA SER A 9 11.04 -6.99 -30.08
C SER A 9 12.32 -7.78 -29.76
N ASP A 10 13.41 -7.42 -30.45
CA ASP A 10 14.78 -7.90 -30.18
C ASP A 10 15.14 -7.68 -28.68
N PRO A 11 15.70 -8.68 -27.98
CA PRO A 11 16.15 -8.52 -26.58
C PRO A 11 17.03 -7.29 -26.33
N ALA A 12 17.82 -6.86 -27.31
CA ALA A 12 18.63 -5.64 -27.21
C ALA A 12 17.76 -4.38 -27.15
N VAL A 13 16.68 -4.33 -27.94
CA VAL A 13 15.73 -3.21 -27.95
C VAL A 13 14.89 -3.20 -26.66
N ALA A 14 14.52 -4.38 -26.16
CA ALA A 14 13.83 -4.49 -24.87
C ALA A 14 14.68 -3.95 -23.72
N GLY A 15 15.96 -4.34 -23.66
CA GLY A 15 16.88 -3.85 -22.63
C GLY A 15 17.07 -2.32 -22.68
N GLN A 16 17.18 -1.74 -23.88
CA GLN A 16 17.27 -0.29 -24.04
C GLN A 16 15.98 0.44 -23.62
N ALA A 17 14.81 -0.14 -23.90
CA ALA A 17 13.54 0.43 -23.46
C ALA A 17 13.40 0.37 -21.93
N GLU A 18 13.81 -0.73 -21.30
CA GLU A 18 13.83 -0.87 -19.84
C GLU A 18 14.79 0.15 -19.19
N GLU A 19 15.99 0.31 -19.73
CA GLU A 19 16.96 1.32 -19.26
C GLU A 19 16.40 2.74 -19.36
N LEU A 20 15.81 3.10 -20.50
CA LEU A 20 15.19 4.41 -20.68
C LEU A 20 14.04 4.66 -19.69
N VAL A 21 13.19 3.66 -19.49
CA VAL A 21 12.08 3.75 -18.52
C VAL A 21 12.64 3.90 -17.10
N GLY A 22 13.67 3.14 -16.73
CA GLY A 22 14.35 3.26 -15.44
C GLY A 22 14.86 4.68 -15.20
N LEU A 23 15.59 5.25 -16.18
CA LEU A 23 16.10 6.63 -16.10
C LEU A 23 14.97 7.67 -15.97
N LEU A 24 13.85 7.47 -16.67
CA LEU A 24 12.69 8.37 -16.55
C LEU A 24 12.05 8.28 -15.18
N VAL A 25 11.85 7.07 -14.64
CA VAL A 25 11.28 6.85 -13.30
C VAL A 25 12.19 7.45 -12.23
N GLU A 26 13.51 7.26 -12.34
CA GLU A 26 14.50 7.88 -11.44
C GLU A 26 14.44 9.41 -11.51
N PHE A 27 14.39 9.98 -12.72
CA PHE A 27 14.33 11.43 -12.92
C PHE A 27 13.05 12.03 -12.32
N TYR A 28 11.89 11.41 -12.58
CA TYR A 28 10.62 11.87 -12.01
C TYR A 28 10.55 11.67 -10.50
N GLY A 29 11.08 10.56 -9.99
CA GLY A 29 11.19 10.30 -8.56
C GLY A 29 12.03 11.37 -7.84
N ALA A 30 13.18 11.73 -8.39
CA ALA A 30 14.02 12.80 -7.86
C ALA A 30 13.31 14.17 -7.90
N GLY A 31 12.56 14.45 -8.96
CA GLY A 31 11.72 15.65 -9.05
C GLY A 31 10.62 15.69 -7.98
N LEU A 32 9.92 14.57 -7.79
CA LEU A 32 8.86 14.42 -6.79
C LEU A 32 9.42 14.56 -5.37
N ALA A 33 10.57 13.94 -5.08
CA ALA A 33 11.25 14.07 -3.80
C ALA A 33 11.53 15.54 -3.48
N ARG A 34 12.06 16.29 -4.47
CA ARG A 34 12.35 17.70 -4.29
C ARG A 34 11.09 18.56 -4.08
N ILE A 35 9.99 18.22 -4.73
CA ILE A 35 8.70 18.89 -4.51
C ILE A 35 8.24 18.65 -3.07
N VAL A 36 8.22 17.39 -2.63
CA VAL A 36 7.78 17.01 -1.28
C VAL A 36 8.62 17.69 -0.20
N GLU A 37 9.95 17.76 -0.36
CA GLU A 37 10.84 18.49 0.55
C GLU A 37 10.53 19.99 0.69
N LEU A 38 9.92 20.60 -0.32
CA LEU A 38 9.57 22.02 -0.33
C LEU A 38 8.15 22.29 0.21
N LEU A 39 7.32 21.26 0.36
CA LEU A 39 5.99 21.38 0.95
C LEU A 39 6.10 21.47 2.47
N ASP A 40 5.26 22.32 3.06
CA ASP A 40 5.01 22.26 4.50
C ASP A 40 3.94 21.19 4.81
N GLU A 41 3.75 20.92 6.10
CA GLU A 41 2.78 19.94 6.57
C GLU A 41 1.35 20.24 6.07
N HIS A 42 0.96 21.51 6.04
CA HIS A 42 -0.38 21.92 5.61
C HIS A 42 -0.62 21.64 4.12
N ALA A 43 0.40 21.83 3.29
CA ALA A 43 0.34 21.53 1.87
C ALA A 43 0.49 20.04 1.58
N LEU A 44 1.16 19.27 2.44
CA LEU A 44 1.34 17.83 2.28
C LEU A 44 0.07 17.04 2.61
N THR A 45 -0.69 17.44 3.63
CA THR A 45 -1.89 16.73 4.10
C THR A 45 -2.89 16.37 2.98
N PRO A 46 -3.29 17.29 2.07
CA PRO A 46 -4.21 16.94 0.99
C PRO A 46 -3.67 15.89 0.01
N LEU A 47 -2.34 15.75 -0.13
CA LEU A 47 -1.75 14.71 -0.96
C LEU A 47 -1.85 13.33 -0.29
N LEU A 48 -1.78 13.30 1.05
CA LEU A 48 -1.90 12.07 1.83
C LEU A 48 -3.37 11.58 1.91
N GLU A 49 -4.34 12.49 1.78
CA GLU A 49 -5.77 12.16 1.77
C GLU A 49 -6.27 11.69 0.39
N ASP A 50 -5.50 11.92 -0.68
CA ASP A 50 -5.81 11.42 -2.01
C ASP A 50 -5.13 10.05 -2.24
N ASN A 51 -5.92 9.00 -2.42
CA ASN A 51 -5.41 7.63 -2.57
C ASN A 51 -4.40 7.46 -3.70
N PHE A 52 -4.58 8.18 -4.82
CA PHE A 52 -3.68 8.08 -5.97
C PHE A 52 -2.35 8.76 -5.68
N LEU A 53 -2.37 9.96 -5.09
CA LEU A 53 -1.17 10.69 -4.71
C LEU A 53 -0.42 9.99 -3.58
N ALA A 54 -1.12 9.49 -2.56
CA ALA A 54 -0.53 8.68 -1.50
C ALA A 54 0.18 7.44 -2.06
N SER A 55 -0.46 6.71 -2.98
CA SER A 55 0.15 5.55 -3.66
C SER A 55 1.37 5.93 -4.50
N LEU A 56 1.34 7.08 -5.16
CA LEU A 56 2.48 7.59 -5.91
C LEU A 56 3.66 7.92 -5.00
N LEU A 57 3.41 8.52 -3.83
CA LEU A 57 4.45 8.79 -2.85
C LEU A 57 5.06 7.49 -2.31
N VAL A 58 4.24 6.46 -2.06
CA VAL A 58 4.72 5.13 -1.66
C VAL A 58 5.62 4.51 -2.73
N LEU A 59 5.20 4.54 -4.01
CA LEU A 59 5.98 3.96 -5.12
C LEU A 59 7.39 4.57 -5.26
N HIS A 60 7.55 5.80 -4.79
CA HIS A 60 8.82 6.53 -4.85
C HIS A 60 9.54 6.62 -3.49
N ASP A 61 9.09 5.88 -2.46
CA ASP A 61 9.65 5.91 -1.10
C ASP A 61 9.61 7.31 -0.44
N LEU A 62 8.59 8.11 -0.76
CA LEU A 62 8.41 9.49 -0.30
C LEU A 62 7.27 9.68 0.69
N HIS A 63 6.55 8.61 1.02
CA HIS A 63 5.47 8.70 2.00
C HIS A 63 6.06 8.97 3.41
N PRO A 64 5.58 9.98 4.15
CA PRO A 64 6.21 10.40 5.41
C PRO A 64 6.03 9.41 6.57
N ARG A 65 5.00 8.55 6.46
CA ARG A 65 4.73 7.48 7.43
C ARG A 65 5.21 6.14 6.89
N SER A 66 5.81 5.35 7.76
CA SER A 66 6.22 3.98 7.49
C SER A 66 5.04 3.09 7.09
N THR A 67 5.33 1.95 6.46
CA THR A 67 4.33 0.93 6.14
C THR A 67 3.60 0.45 7.40
N GLU A 68 4.33 0.24 8.50
CA GLU A 68 3.75 -0.17 9.78
C GLU A 68 2.75 0.86 10.32
N GLU A 69 3.11 2.15 10.35
CA GLU A 69 2.20 3.22 10.81
C GLU A 69 0.92 3.27 9.96
N ARG A 70 1.05 3.14 8.64
CA ARG A 70 -0.10 3.13 7.73
C ARG A 70 -0.99 1.91 7.91
N VAL A 71 -0.41 0.74 8.12
CA VAL A 71 -1.16 -0.48 8.45
C VAL A 71 -1.92 -0.30 9.76
N LEU A 72 -1.26 0.23 10.81
CA LEU A 72 -1.90 0.46 12.09
C LEU A 72 -3.08 1.45 11.98
N GLU A 73 -2.90 2.54 11.24
CA GLU A 73 -3.99 3.49 10.98
C GLU A 73 -5.15 2.83 10.22
N ALA A 74 -4.87 2.04 9.17
CA ALA A 74 -5.89 1.28 8.46
C ALA A 74 -6.68 0.37 9.40
N LEU A 75 -5.99 -0.35 10.30
CA LEU A 75 -6.64 -1.19 11.31
C LEU A 75 -7.55 -0.36 12.24
N GLU A 76 -7.14 0.84 12.67
CA GLU A 76 -7.98 1.72 13.48
C GLU A 76 -9.27 2.12 12.75
N THR A 77 -9.23 2.34 11.43
CA THR A 77 -10.43 2.69 10.65
C THR A 77 -11.45 1.55 10.58
N VAL A 78 -10.99 0.28 10.61
CA VAL A 78 -11.87 -0.89 10.53
C VAL A 78 -12.36 -1.38 11.89
N ARG A 79 -11.66 -1.08 13.00
CA ARG A 79 -12.05 -1.49 14.36
C ARG A 79 -13.53 -1.23 14.72
N PRO A 80 -14.14 -0.06 14.42
CA PRO A 80 -15.56 0.16 14.69
C PRO A 80 -16.48 -0.86 14.00
N TYR A 81 -16.13 -1.29 12.79
CA TYR A 81 -16.86 -2.32 12.04
C TYR A 81 -16.67 -3.71 12.68
N LEU A 82 -15.43 -4.02 13.10
CA LEU A 82 -15.08 -5.29 13.77
C LEU A 82 -15.81 -5.48 15.09
N GLY A 83 -15.89 -4.44 15.92
CA GLY A 83 -16.55 -4.51 17.23
C GLY A 83 -18.02 -4.94 17.16
N SER A 84 -18.65 -4.76 16.01
CA SER A 84 -20.04 -5.17 15.77
C SER A 84 -20.20 -6.59 15.20
N HIS A 85 -19.14 -7.21 14.66
CA HIS A 85 -19.25 -8.46 13.86
C HIS A 85 -18.27 -9.57 14.25
N ALA A 86 -17.02 -9.23 14.59
CA ALA A 86 -15.93 -10.19 14.78
C ALA A 86 -15.04 -9.91 16.00
N GLY A 87 -15.33 -8.86 16.77
CA GLY A 87 -14.54 -8.45 17.93
C GLY A 87 -13.49 -7.42 17.55
N ASP A 88 -12.22 -7.78 17.64
CA ASP A 88 -11.07 -6.89 17.51
C ASP A 88 -9.97 -7.51 16.65
N VAL A 89 -8.97 -6.72 16.28
CA VAL A 89 -7.79 -7.15 15.51
C VAL A 89 -6.51 -6.73 16.23
N GLU A 90 -5.59 -7.68 16.34
CA GLU A 90 -4.26 -7.50 16.91
C GLU A 90 -3.22 -7.58 15.79
N TYR A 91 -2.38 -6.56 15.69
CA TYR A 91 -1.23 -6.55 14.79
C TYR A 91 -0.08 -7.36 15.40
N LEU A 92 0.44 -8.33 14.65
CA LEU A 92 1.53 -9.22 15.09
C LEU A 92 2.88 -8.88 14.46
N GLY A 93 2.91 -8.03 13.42
CA GLY A 93 4.12 -7.60 12.74
C GLY A 93 4.01 -7.61 11.22
N LEU A 94 4.98 -6.95 10.59
CA LEU A 94 5.28 -6.96 9.15
C LEU A 94 6.60 -7.71 8.98
N ASP A 95 6.65 -8.66 8.05
CA ASP A 95 7.90 -9.36 7.74
C ASP A 95 8.65 -8.77 6.54
N SER A 96 9.79 -9.38 6.19
CA SER A 96 10.68 -8.90 5.13
C SER A 96 10.08 -8.96 3.73
N ASP A 97 9.01 -9.74 3.54
CA ASP A 97 8.31 -9.87 2.26
C ASP A 97 7.08 -8.94 2.19
N ASN A 98 6.99 -7.98 3.12
CA ASN A 98 5.86 -7.08 3.33
C ASN A 98 4.54 -7.81 3.64
N VAL A 99 4.58 -9.00 4.25
CA VAL A 99 3.37 -9.72 4.67
C VAL A 99 2.96 -9.25 6.07
N VAL A 100 1.73 -8.74 6.18
CA VAL A 100 1.16 -8.30 7.46
C VAL A 100 0.53 -9.47 8.21
N LYS A 101 0.98 -9.72 9.44
CA LYS A 101 0.45 -10.77 10.30
C LYS A 101 -0.53 -10.18 11.30
N LEU A 102 -1.76 -10.68 11.30
CA LEU A 102 -2.84 -10.24 12.18
C LEU A 102 -3.43 -11.40 12.96
N ARG A 103 -3.93 -11.14 14.17
CA ARG A 103 -4.79 -12.04 14.94
C ARG A 103 -6.14 -11.39 15.14
N LEU A 104 -7.20 -12.07 14.70
CA LEU A 104 -8.57 -11.66 15.01
C LEU A 104 -8.92 -12.14 16.43
N ALA A 105 -9.42 -11.24 17.26
CA ALA A 105 -9.79 -11.48 18.65
C ALA A 105 -11.30 -11.26 18.82
N GLY A 106 -12.10 -12.32 18.91
CA GLY A 106 -13.54 -12.15 19.17
C GLY A 106 -14.37 -13.41 19.05
N SER A 107 -15.51 -13.39 19.76
CA SER A 107 -16.19 -14.55 20.34
C SER A 107 -17.41 -15.06 19.58
N CYS A 108 -17.54 -14.81 18.28
CA CYS A 108 -18.63 -15.44 17.53
C CYS A 108 -18.18 -16.82 17.04
N ASP A 109 -18.56 -17.84 17.82
CA ASP A 109 -18.65 -19.22 17.37
C ASP A 109 -19.42 -19.30 16.03
N GLY A 110 -18.69 -19.38 14.93
CA GLY A 110 -19.13 -20.20 13.79
C GLY A 110 -20.16 -19.62 12.82
N CYS A 111 -19.97 -18.40 12.31
CA CYS A 111 -20.54 -18.05 10.99
C CYS A 111 -19.40 -17.84 9.96
N PRO A 112 -19.15 -18.81 9.06
CA PRO A 112 -18.08 -18.71 8.07
C PRO A 112 -18.18 -17.48 7.16
N SER A 113 -19.39 -16.95 6.97
CA SER A 113 -19.62 -15.79 6.09
C SER A 113 -19.18 -14.46 6.69
N SER A 114 -19.27 -14.26 8.02
CA SER A 114 -18.86 -13.00 8.65
C SER A 114 -17.34 -12.87 8.71
N ALA A 115 -16.63 -13.97 8.91
CA ALA A 115 -15.16 -14.01 8.90
C ALA A 115 -14.58 -13.60 7.54
N VAL A 116 -15.19 -14.05 6.43
CA VAL A 116 -14.76 -13.68 5.07
C VAL A 116 -14.99 -12.19 4.81
N THR A 117 -16.16 -11.65 5.15
CA THR A 117 -16.45 -10.22 4.96
C THR A 117 -15.53 -9.33 5.79
N VAL A 118 -15.24 -9.73 7.02
CA VAL A 118 -14.30 -9.01 7.90
C VAL A 118 -12.89 -9.05 7.35
N LYS A 119 -12.42 -10.22 6.90
CA LYS A 119 -11.11 -10.37 6.26
C LYS A 119 -11.00 -9.44 5.05
N LEU A 120 -11.98 -9.45 4.14
CA LEU A 120 -12.00 -8.57 2.96
C LEU A 120 -12.01 -7.09 3.32
N ALA A 121 -12.70 -6.70 4.40
CA ALA A 121 -12.72 -5.31 4.85
C ALA A 121 -11.34 -4.86 5.37
N ILE A 122 -10.64 -5.74 6.10
CA ILE A 122 -9.28 -5.49 6.58
C ILE A 122 -8.31 -5.43 5.41
N GLU A 123 -8.31 -6.43 4.52
CA GLU A 123 -7.45 -6.48 3.33
C GLU A 123 -7.61 -5.22 2.49
N LYS A 124 -8.85 -4.84 2.17
CA LYS A 124 -9.12 -3.63 1.40
C LYS A 124 -8.60 -2.37 2.08
N SER A 125 -8.82 -2.23 3.39
CA SER A 125 -8.35 -1.05 4.12
C SER A 125 -6.82 -0.97 4.16
N ILE A 126 -6.14 -2.11 4.27
CA ILE A 126 -4.68 -2.18 4.23
C ILE A 126 -4.18 -1.90 2.82
N GLU A 127 -4.78 -2.45 1.77
CA GLU A 127 -4.40 -2.20 0.37
C GLU A 127 -4.51 -0.71 0.01
N GLU A 128 -5.55 -0.02 0.49
CA GLU A 128 -5.74 1.41 0.25
C GLU A 128 -4.69 2.27 0.99
N ALA A 129 -4.28 1.89 2.20
CA ALA A 129 -3.30 2.64 2.98
C ALA A 129 -1.85 2.25 2.65
N ALA A 130 -1.61 0.97 2.38
CA ALA A 130 -0.30 0.35 2.21
C ALA A 130 -0.30 -0.58 0.99
N PRO A 131 -0.35 -0.02 -0.24
CA PRO A 131 -0.45 -0.79 -1.48
C PRO A 131 0.77 -1.69 -1.75
N GLU A 132 1.88 -1.49 -1.04
CA GLU A 132 3.07 -2.33 -1.13
C GLU A 132 3.04 -3.59 -0.23
N VAL A 133 2.03 -3.70 0.64
CA VAL A 133 1.79 -4.90 1.47
C VAL A 133 1.28 -6.04 0.60
N THR A 134 1.68 -7.26 0.95
CA THR A 134 1.28 -8.49 0.26
C THR A 134 0.41 -9.39 1.16
N ASP A 135 -0.48 -10.17 0.52
CA ASP A 135 -1.40 -11.14 1.14
C ASP A 135 -0.75 -12.50 1.48
#